data_AF-A0A350F3M7-F1
#
_entry.id   AF-A0A350F3M7-F1
#
_cell.length_a   1.000
_cell.length_b   1.000
_cell.length_c   1.000
_cell.angle_alpha   90.00
_cell.angle_beta   90.00
_cell.angle_gamma   90.00
#
_symmetry.space_group_name_H-M   'P 1'
#
loop_
_entity.id
_entity.type
_entity.pdbx_description
1 polymer ?
#
loop_
_entity_poly.entity_id
_entity_poly.type
_entity_poly.pdbx_seq_one_letter_code
_entity_poly.pdbx_strand_id
1 'polypeptide(L)'
;MSDVANQAFSDYRSSRTEAAFATLVEQHIDLVYSAARRIVAGDTHLAEDVTQTVFADLARKAPRLPADVILSAWLYRHTFFVASSMIRSEQRRRRREQESLAMNIAKESADPDWSALADHLDDAMNKLSETDRQALILRFFERLEFRVVGARIGVGEGAAQKRVSRAVDKLRQLFTRQGINISSTSLGGLLLAHAVAAAPTALANKTAAAVIAGSAAGTGFLFTLQQFLSMNLIKPLATTALLAGLSVPLFLQHQSLAALSEENAGLAEQAAELDKLRKANERLSGLAANQAELDALRKDQLELARLRNDHTRLTRLLAEMQSEVARQRKLLAAQAAALEKTLTEEQRQARRQVTIESKIAEVRVDSPVWREFGLQPPSATDRAGASYLLGNDTVQRLIERLEELEGVDIMFAPRLITANGRQAQIKTVDVRNIVTGKRGQQLVTEPMEFGPVIDLIPTMAPDSELLQINATATIREFLGYDDPGHAVATLEDGSRIAVAPAETPLRRIRSREMKAETSLAPGQTLVLAGGFAESRVPSSESATGGQVTRKGLIVMISPEEVDPAGNAVGQNSDFPPASAQAAETSARARR
;
A
#
# COMPACT_ATOMS: atom_id res chain seq x y z
N MET A 1 -10.01 -14.40 37.09
CA MET A 1 -11.07 -13.90 36.18
C MET A 1 -11.61 -14.97 35.23
N SER A 2 -10.81 -15.96 34.77
CA SER A 2 -11.27 -17.01 33.83
C SER A 2 -12.33 -17.98 34.38
N ASP A 3 -12.35 -18.25 35.69
CA ASP A 3 -13.36 -19.14 36.30
C ASP A 3 -14.74 -18.47 36.39
N VAL A 4 -14.78 -17.15 36.54
CA VAL A 4 -16.02 -16.36 36.61
C VAL A 4 -16.75 -16.36 35.26
N ALA A 5 -16.03 -16.36 34.14
CA ALA A 5 -16.62 -16.36 32.80
C ALA A 5 -17.27 -17.71 32.43
N ASN A 6 -16.66 -18.82 32.85
CA ASN A 6 -17.27 -20.15 32.69
C ASN A 6 -18.49 -20.32 33.61
N GLN A 7 -18.40 -19.78 34.83
CA GLN A 7 -19.52 -19.79 35.77
C GLN A 7 -20.71 -19.00 35.21
N ALA A 8 -20.49 -17.78 34.68
CA ALA A 8 -21.55 -16.98 34.07
C ALA A 8 -22.23 -17.68 32.88
N PHE A 9 -21.49 -18.46 32.08
CA PHE A 9 -22.07 -19.23 30.97
C PHE A 9 -22.90 -20.42 31.45
N SER A 10 -22.40 -21.13 32.47
CA SER A 10 -23.13 -22.22 33.14
C SER A 10 -24.40 -21.71 33.84
N ASP A 11 -24.30 -20.57 34.52
CA ASP A 11 -25.40 -19.89 35.21
C ASP A 11 -26.44 -19.40 34.21
N TYR A 12 -26.03 -18.85 33.07
CA TYR A 12 -26.96 -18.46 32.01
C TYR A 12 -27.66 -19.67 31.37
N ARG A 13 -26.96 -20.79 31.16
CA ARG A 13 -27.56 -22.02 30.63
C ARG A 13 -28.65 -22.59 31.56
N SER A 14 -28.43 -22.51 32.87
CA SER A 14 -29.31 -23.09 33.88
C SER A 14 -30.45 -22.14 34.29
N SER A 15 -30.14 -20.87 34.54
CA SER A 15 -31.09 -19.89 35.09
C SER A 15 -31.76 -19.00 34.04
N ARG A 16 -31.14 -18.84 32.85
CA ARG A 16 -31.52 -17.87 31.80
C ARG A 16 -31.76 -16.45 32.33
N THR A 17 -31.10 -16.08 33.42
CA THR A 17 -31.27 -14.76 34.01
C THR A 17 -30.58 -13.68 33.19
N GLU A 18 -31.20 -12.51 33.17
CA GLU A 18 -30.70 -11.32 32.52
C GLU A 18 -29.33 -10.90 33.05
N ALA A 19 -29.13 -10.93 34.37
CA ALA A 19 -27.87 -10.56 35.00
C ALA A 19 -26.70 -11.47 34.58
N ALA A 20 -26.93 -12.78 34.43
CA ALA A 20 -25.91 -13.71 33.95
C ALA A 20 -25.54 -13.43 32.48
N PHE A 21 -26.52 -13.06 31.65
CA PHE A 21 -26.28 -12.69 30.25
C PHE A 21 -25.52 -11.37 30.11
N ALA A 22 -25.90 -10.34 30.89
CA ALA A 22 -25.20 -9.06 30.88
C ALA A 22 -23.72 -9.22 31.24
N THR A 23 -23.44 -10.04 32.27
CA THR A 23 -22.06 -10.39 32.67
C THR A 23 -21.29 -11.08 31.54
N LEU A 24 -21.94 -11.96 30.77
CA LEU A 24 -21.32 -12.63 29.61
C LEU A 24 -21.00 -11.65 28.48
N VAL A 25 -21.92 -10.72 28.20
CA VAL A 25 -21.75 -9.69 27.17
C VAL A 25 -20.59 -8.78 27.55
N GLU A 26 -20.59 -8.21 28.75
CA GLU A 26 -19.52 -7.31 29.24
C GLU A 26 -18.13 -7.96 29.12
N GLN A 27 -18.02 -9.26 29.41
CA GLN A 27 -16.75 -9.98 29.36
C GLN A 27 -16.22 -10.26 27.95
N HIS A 28 -17.10 -10.42 26.95
CA HIS A 28 -16.70 -10.88 25.62
C HIS A 28 -16.99 -9.87 24.50
N ILE A 29 -17.61 -8.73 24.82
CA ILE A 29 -18.01 -7.74 23.81
C ILE A 29 -16.80 -7.14 23.08
N ASP A 30 -15.70 -6.89 23.78
CA ASP A 30 -14.48 -6.35 23.16
C ASP A 30 -13.87 -7.33 22.14
N LEU A 31 -13.90 -8.63 22.44
CA LEU A 31 -13.44 -9.67 21.52
C LEU A 31 -14.29 -9.72 20.24
N VAL A 32 -15.61 -9.75 20.40
CA VAL A 32 -16.58 -9.82 19.30
C VAL A 32 -16.52 -8.55 18.46
N TYR A 33 -16.55 -7.39 19.09
CA TYR A 33 -16.51 -6.09 18.40
C TYR A 33 -15.19 -5.87 17.67
N SER A 34 -14.05 -6.24 18.28
CA SER A 34 -12.73 -6.15 17.62
C SER A 34 -12.64 -7.04 16.39
N ALA A 35 -13.14 -8.27 16.49
CA ALA A 35 -13.18 -9.19 15.36
C ALA A 35 -14.12 -8.67 14.26
N ALA A 36 -15.34 -8.24 14.62
CA ALA A 36 -16.30 -7.66 13.68
C ALA A 36 -15.70 -6.46 12.95
N ARG A 37 -15.09 -5.51 13.67
CA ARG A 37 -14.52 -4.28 13.10
C ARG A 37 -13.36 -4.54 12.14
N ARG A 38 -12.55 -5.57 12.38
CA ARG A 38 -11.52 -5.99 11.40
C ARG A 38 -12.15 -6.57 10.15
N ILE A 39 -13.09 -7.52 10.31
CA ILE A 39 -13.70 -8.23 9.18
C ILE A 39 -14.49 -7.28 8.27
N VAL A 40 -15.19 -6.30 8.86
CA VAL A 40 -15.97 -5.30 8.11
C VAL A 40 -15.13 -4.10 7.63
N ALA A 41 -13.80 -4.22 7.65
CA ALA A 41 -12.88 -3.19 7.21
C ALA A 41 -13.17 -1.82 7.84
N GLY A 42 -13.36 -1.77 9.16
CA GLY A 42 -13.47 -0.53 9.93
C GLY A 42 -14.84 0.17 9.91
N ASP A 43 -15.86 -0.37 9.24
CA ASP A 43 -17.22 0.18 9.32
C ASP A 43 -17.79 0.01 10.73
N THR A 44 -17.90 1.12 11.46
CA THR A 44 -18.32 1.09 12.87
C THR A 44 -19.76 0.62 13.02
N HIS A 45 -20.66 1.06 12.14
CA HIS A 45 -22.08 0.68 12.20
C HIS A 45 -22.28 -0.79 11.87
N LEU A 46 -21.59 -1.29 10.83
CA LEU A 46 -21.67 -2.70 10.48
C LEU A 46 -21.03 -3.60 11.57
N ALA A 47 -19.95 -3.14 12.21
CA ALA A 47 -19.33 -3.84 13.33
C ALA A 47 -20.25 -3.92 14.57
N GLU A 48 -20.99 -2.83 14.86
CA GLU A 48 -22.00 -2.82 15.90
C GLU A 48 -23.10 -3.84 15.60
N ASP A 49 -23.70 -3.82 14.40
CA ASP A 49 -24.78 -4.73 13.99
C ASP A 49 -24.38 -6.22 14.04
N VAL A 50 -23.16 -6.53 13.59
CA VAL A 50 -22.58 -7.88 13.72
C VAL A 50 -22.50 -8.27 15.19
N THR A 51 -22.00 -7.37 16.05
CA THR A 51 -21.85 -7.63 17.49
C THR A 51 -23.21 -7.91 18.14
N GLN A 52 -24.24 -7.11 17.84
CA GLN A 52 -25.59 -7.34 18.36
C GLN A 52 -26.15 -8.70 17.90
N THR A 53 -25.94 -9.03 16.63
CA THR A 53 -26.42 -10.28 16.03
C THR A 53 -25.74 -11.50 16.65
N VAL A 54 -24.44 -11.44 16.90
CA VAL A 54 -23.67 -12.54 17.52
C VAL A 54 -24.17 -12.84 18.93
N PHE A 55 -24.41 -11.81 19.75
CA PHE A 55 -24.92 -12.00 21.10
C PHE A 55 -26.40 -12.43 21.12
N ALA A 56 -27.23 -11.94 20.20
CA ALA A 56 -28.59 -12.43 20.03
C ALA A 56 -28.63 -13.92 19.63
N ASP A 57 -27.71 -14.33 18.75
CA ASP A 57 -27.53 -15.74 18.38
C ASP A 57 -26.98 -16.59 19.53
N LEU A 58 -26.07 -16.04 20.35
CA LEU A 58 -25.58 -16.69 21.56
C LEU A 58 -26.74 -17.00 22.50
N ALA A 59 -27.59 -16.00 22.81
CA ALA A 59 -28.74 -16.19 23.68
C ALA A 59 -29.68 -17.31 23.19
N ARG A 60 -29.88 -17.39 21.86
CA ARG A 60 -30.71 -18.42 21.24
C ARG A 60 -30.07 -19.81 21.22
N LYS A 61 -28.76 -19.88 20.98
CA LYS A 61 -28.03 -21.14 20.73
C LYS A 61 -27.38 -21.72 21.99
N ALA A 62 -27.19 -20.93 23.04
CA ALA A 62 -26.56 -21.33 24.30
C ALA A 62 -27.06 -22.67 24.89
N PRO A 63 -28.38 -23.00 24.87
CA PRO A 63 -28.87 -24.28 25.40
C PRO A 63 -28.42 -25.50 24.60
N ARG A 64 -28.07 -25.32 23.32
CA ARG A 64 -27.72 -26.39 22.38
C ARG A 64 -26.21 -26.54 22.18
N LEU A 65 -25.41 -25.67 22.79
CA LEU A 65 -23.95 -25.77 22.68
C LEU A 65 -23.43 -26.96 23.51
N PRO A 66 -22.34 -27.61 23.09
CA PRO A 66 -21.66 -28.64 23.90
C PRO A 66 -21.24 -28.09 25.27
N ALA A 67 -21.21 -28.93 26.30
CA ALA A 67 -20.85 -28.51 27.66
C ALA A 67 -19.35 -28.15 27.79
N ASP A 68 -18.52 -28.70 26.91
CA ASP A 68 -17.07 -28.50 26.80
C ASP A 68 -16.68 -27.37 25.82
N VAL A 69 -17.66 -26.59 25.34
CA VAL A 69 -17.39 -25.53 24.37
C VAL A 69 -16.56 -24.40 24.99
N ILE A 70 -15.48 -24.00 24.31
CA ILE A 70 -14.74 -22.78 24.64
C ILE A 70 -15.54 -21.60 24.06
N LEU A 71 -16.31 -20.92 24.92
CA LEU A 71 -17.26 -19.89 24.52
C LEU A 71 -16.64 -18.79 23.64
N SER A 72 -15.46 -18.30 24.00
CA SER A 72 -14.77 -17.24 23.24
C SER A 72 -14.34 -17.71 21.84
N ALA A 73 -13.92 -18.97 21.70
CA ALA A 73 -13.59 -19.54 20.39
C ALA A 73 -14.84 -19.72 19.53
N TRP A 74 -15.97 -20.09 20.15
CA TRP A 74 -17.26 -20.14 19.48
C TRP A 74 -17.72 -18.74 19.05
N LEU A 75 -17.64 -17.75 19.93
CA LEU A 75 -18.01 -16.36 19.66
C LEU A 75 -17.18 -15.77 18.52
N TYR A 76 -15.86 -15.93 18.54
CA TYR A 76 -14.99 -15.45 17.48
C TYR A 76 -15.34 -16.08 16.12
N ARG A 77 -15.54 -17.41 16.08
CA ARG A 77 -15.91 -18.12 14.86
C ARG A 77 -17.29 -17.70 14.35
N HIS A 78 -18.26 -17.55 15.25
CA HIS A 78 -19.61 -17.11 14.89
C HIS A 78 -19.63 -15.66 14.40
N THR A 79 -18.82 -14.79 15.01
CA THR A 79 -18.58 -13.41 14.56
C THR A 79 -18.06 -13.38 13.13
N PHE A 80 -17.09 -14.24 12.81
CA PHE A 80 -16.60 -14.37 11.44
C PHE A 80 -17.73 -14.73 10.46
N PHE A 81 -18.52 -15.74 10.77
CA PHE A 81 -19.63 -16.15 9.90
C PHE A 81 -20.68 -15.05 9.71
N VAL A 82 -21.08 -14.37 10.80
CA VAL A 82 -22.08 -13.29 10.76
C VAL A 82 -21.54 -12.11 9.94
N ALA A 83 -20.33 -11.63 10.23
CA ALA A 83 -19.69 -10.53 9.52
C ALA A 83 -19.53 -10.84 8.02
N SER A 84 -18.99 -12.02 7.67
CA SER A 84 -18.86 -12.41 6.26
C SER A 84 -20.20 -12.62 5.56
N SER A 85 -21.26 -13.00 6.27
CA SER A 85 -22.61 -13.06 5.72
C SER A 85 -23.16 -11.66 5.44
N MET A 86 -23.00 -10.74 6.39
CA MET A 86 -23.45 -9.34 6.30
C MET A 86 -22.72 -8.57 5.19
N ILE A 87 -21.40 -8.73 5.05
CA ILE A 87 -20.63 -8.15 3.95
C ILE A 87 -21.13 -8.68 2.61
N ARG A 88 -21.41 -9.99 2.49
CA ARG A 88 -21.94 -10.57 1.26
C ARG A 88 -23.36 -10.09 0.95
N SER A 89 -24.22 -9.85 1.95
CA SER A 89 -25.53 -9.22 1.72
C SER A 89 -25.41 -7.76 1.31
N GLU A 90 -24.52 -6.99 1.95
CA GLU A 90 -24.28 -5.58 1.63
C GLU A 90 -23.63 -5.40 0.25
N GLN A 91 -22.65 -6.24 -0.13
CA GLN A 91 -22.11 -6.24 -1.49
C GLN A 91 -23.18 -6.60 -2.54
N ARG A 92 -24.10 -7.52 -2.23
CA ARG A 92 -25.25 -7.82 -3.12
C ARG A 92 -26.25 -6.66 -3.16
N ARG A 93 -26.43 -5.94 -2.06
CA ARG A 93 -27.29 -4.75 -1.96
C ARG A 93 -26.70 -3.59 -2.74
N ARG A 94 -25.43 -3.25 -2.51
CA ARG A 94 -24.66 -2.26 -3.28
C ARG A 94 -24.60 -2.60 -4.76
N ARG A 95 -24.47 -3.87 -5.14
CA ARG A 95 -24.55 -4.29 -6.56
C ARG A 95 -25.93 -4.03 -7.18
N ARG A 96 -27.01 -4.07 -6.40
CA ARG A 96 -28.37 -3.70 -6.85
C ARG A 96 -28.58 -2.19 -6.85
N GLU A 97 -27.94 -1.47 -5.92
CA GLU A 97 -27.99 -0.01 -5.84
C GLU A 97 -27.06 0.67 -6.86
N GLN A 98 -26.00 0.00 -7.31
CA GLN A 98 -25.03 0.46 -8.33
C GLN A 98 -25.57 0.42 -9.78
N GLU A 99 -26.79 -0.07 -9.99
CA GLU A 99 -27.56 0.24 -11.21
C GLU A 99 -28.11 1.69 -11.21
N SER A 100 -27.93 2.43 -10.11
CA SER A 100 -28.13 3.88 -10.04
C SER A 100 -27.00 4.60 -9.30
N LEU A 101 -26.23 5.40 -10.06
CA LEU A 101 -25.26 6.43 -9.63
C LEU A 101 -23.90 5.96 -9.08
N ALA A 102 -22.84 6.47 -9.73
CA ALA A 102 -21.45 6.29 -9.38
C ALA A 102 -20.92 7.42 -8.48
N MET A 103 -20.27 7.08 -7.35
CA MET A 103 -18.88 7.44 -7.02
C MET A 103 -18.46 7.00 -5.60
N ASN A 104 -17.18 6.58 -5.52
CA ASN A 104 -16.14 6.72 -4.48
C ASN A 104 -16.45 6.68 -2.98
N ILE A 105 -15.65 5.89 -2.24
CA ILE A 105 -15.08 6.29 -0.93
C ILE A 105 -13.63 5.81 -0.82
N ALA A 106 -12.71 6.75 -0.67
CA ALA A 106 -11.34 6.53 -0.19
C ALA A 106 -11.36 6.32 1.33
N LYS A 107 -10.51 5.44 1.86
CA LYS A 107 -10.41 5.17 3.29
C LYS A 107 -9.11 5.74 3.86
N GLU A 108 -9.26 6.47 4.96
CA GLU A 108 -8.19 7.09 5.72
C GLU A 108 -7.99 6.35 7.06
N SER A 109 -6.74 6.39 7.55
CA SER A 109 -6.24 6.20 8.92
C SER A 109 -5.40 4.95 9.29
N ALA A 110 -4.20 5.30 9.78
CA ALA A 110 -3.29 4.75 10.81
C ALA A 110 -2.55 3.41 10.63
N ASP A 111 -1.22 3.56 10.68
CA ASP A 111 -0.11 2.59 10.80
C ASP A 111 0.09 1.60 9.62
N PRO A 112 1.05 1.85 8.71
CA PRO A 112 1.24 1.08 7.47
C PRO A 112 1.43 -0.43 7.66
N ASP A 113 2.08 -0.84 8.76
CA ASP A 113 2.49 -2.22 8.97
C ASP A 113 1.40 -3.11 9.59
N TRP A 114 0.49 -2.54 10.42
CA TRP A 114 -0.61 -3.29 11.03
C TRP A 114 -1.84 -3.37 10.14
N SER A 115 -2.15 -2.31 9.36
CA SER A 115 -3.33 -2.30 8.49
C SER A 115 -3.30 -3.42 7.45
N ALA A 116 -2.15 -3.63 6.80
CA ALA A 116 -2.00 -4.70 5.79
C ALA A 116 -2.11 -6.11 6.42
N LEU A 117 -1.67 -6.27 7.68
CA LEU A 117 -1.74 -7.52 8.42
C LEU A 117 -3.16 -7.81 8.94
N ALA A 118 -3.86 -6.79 9.45
CA ALA A 118 -5.19 -6.91 10.04
C ALA A 118 -6.23 -7.40 9.04
N ASP A 119 -6.17 -6.94 7.78
CA ASP A 119 -7.08 -7.33 6.70
C ASP A 119 -6.99 -8.84 6.37
N HIS A 120 -5.82 -9.45 6.59
CA HIS A 120 -5.55 -10.85 6.25
C HIS A 120 -5.57 -11.79 7.46
N LEU A 121 -5.60 -11.24 8.68
CA LEU A 121 -5.46 -11.99 9.93
C LEU A 121 -6.61 -12.97 10.16
N ASP A 122 -7.86 -12.53 10.01
CA ASP A 122 -9.01 -13.38 10.30
C ASP A 122 -9.15 -14.51 9.25
N ASP A 123 -8.78 -14.26 7.99
CA ASP A 123 -8.69 -15.27 6.94
C ASP A 123 -7.58 -16.31 7.21
N ALA A 124 -6.43 -15.86 7.70
CA ALA A 124 -5.32 -16.75 8.08
C ALA A 124 -5.69 -17.58 9.32
N MET A 125 -6.34 -17.00 10.32
CA MET A 125 -6.84 -17.68 11.52
C MET A 125 -7.88 -18.76 11.18
N ASN A 126 -8.72 -18.56 10.16
CA ASN A 126 -9.68 -19.57 9.72
C ASN A 126 -9.06 -20.78 9.00
N LYS A 127 -7.88 -20.60 8.39
CA LYS A 127 -7.13 -21.70 7.74
C LYS A 127 -6.37 -22.58 8.75
N LEU A 128 -6.25 -22.16 10.00
CA LEU A 128 -5.65 -22.97 11.06
C LEU A 128 -6.57 -24.10 11.52
N SER A 129 -5.96 -25.18 12.02
CA SER A 129 -6.71 -26.23 12.72
C SER A 129 -7.41 -25.66 13.95
N GLU A 130 -8.51 -26.30 14.35
CA GLU A 130 -9.32 -25.83 15.47
C GLU A 130 -8.53 -25.69 16.77
N THR A 131 -7.66 -26.66 17.07
CA THR A 131 -6.80 -26.68 18.26
C THR A 131 -5.70 -25.62 18.23
N ASP A 132 -5.13 -25.31 17.06
CA ASP A 132 -4.10 -24.27 16.93
C ASP A 132 -4.73 -22.87 17.03
N ARG A 133 -5.90 -22.67 16.40
CA ARG A 133 -6.68 -21.44 16.51
C ARG A 133 -7.12 -21.16 17.95
N GLN A 134 -7.62 -22.18 18.66
CA GLN A 134 -8.00 -22.06 20.08
C GLN A 134 -6.82 -21.63 20.95
N ALA A 135 -5.64 -22.21 20.74
CA ALA A 135 -4.44 -21.85 21.49
C ALA A 135 -4.03 -20.38 21.26
N LEU A 136 -4.16 -19.87 20.03
CA LEU A 136 -3.89 -18.47 19.70
C LEU A 136 -4.92 -17.51 20.31
N ILE A 137 -6.21 -17.85 20.26
CA ILE A 137 -7.29 -17.04 20.86
C ILE A 137 -7.08 -16.91 22.37
N LEU A 138 -6.93 -18.04 23.07
CA LEU A 138 -6.73 -18.04 24.53
C LEU A 138 -5.47 -17.26 24.93
N ARG A 139 -4.38 -17.40 24.17
CA ARG A 139 -3.11 -16.76 24.50
C ARG A 139 -3.11 -15.26 24.21
N PHE A 140 -3.53 -14.85 23.01
CA PHE A 140 -3.30 -13.50 22.49
C PHE A 140 -4.54 -12.61 22.60
N PHE A 141 -5.74 -13.18 22.50
CA PHE A 141 -6.99 -12.42 22.51
C PHE A 141 -7.61 -12.37 23.91
N GLU A 142 -7.50 -13.46 24.69
CA GLU A 142 -7.92 -13.49 26.10
C GLU A 142 -6.77 -13.20 27.09
N ARG A 143 -5.54 -13.04 26.57
CA ARG A 143 -4.33 -12.73 27.36
C ARG A 143 -4.04 -13.72 28.50
N LEU A 144 -4.39 -14.99 28.35
CA LEU A 144 -4.17 -16.02 29.36
C LEU A 144 -2.70 -16.51 29.41
N GLU A 145 -2.28 -16.96 30.58
CA GLU A 145 -0.97 -17.62 30.79
C GLU A 145 -0.94 -19.05 30.23
N PHE A 146 0.22 -19.53 29.80
CA PHE A 146 0.37 -20.85 29.17
C PHE A 146 -0.13 -22.01 30.03
N ARG A 147 0.01 -21.91 31.35
CA ARG A 147 -0.58 -22.85 32.32
C ARG A 147 -2.10 -22.96 32.19
N VAL A 148 -2.80 -21.82 32.10
CA VAL A 148 -4.27 -21.77 31.97
C VAL A 148 -4.70 -22.18 30.56
N VAL A 149 -3.95 -21.78 29.53
CA VAL A 149 -4.17 -22.20 28.15
C VAL A 149 -4.06 -23.73 28.03
N GLY A 150 -3.06 -24.34 28.68
CA GLY A 150 -2.88 -25.78 28.71
C GLY A 150 -4.06 -26.51 29.36
N ALA A 151 -4.47 -26.07 30.55
CA ALA A 151 -5.63 -26.63 31.24
C ALA A 151 -6.90 -26.56 30.37
N ARG A 152 -7.13 -25.44 29.67
CA ARG A 152 -8.31 -25.22 28.80
C ARG A 152 -8.35 -26.12 27.57
N ILE A 153 -7.19 -26.48 27.02
CA ILE A 153 -7.08 -27.34 25.82
C ILE A 153 -6.69 -28.79 26.16
N GLY A 154 -6.70 -29.15 27.45
CA GLY A 154 -6.44 -30.51 27.94
C GLY A 154 -4.98 -30.98 27.81
N VAL A 155 -4.00 -30.07 27.89
CA VAL A 155 -2.57 -30.41 27.79
C VAL A 155 -1.72 -29.72 28.88
N GLY A 156 -0.53 -30.25 29.16
CA GLY A 156 0.42 -29.60 30.07
C GLY A 156 0.96 -28.25 29.56
N GLU A 157 1.40 -27.38 30.46
CA GLU A 157 1.89 -26.02 30.15
C GLU A 157 2.96 -25.97 29.05
N GLY A 158 3.99 -26.82 29.14
CA GLY A 158 5.03 -26.90 28.12
C GLY A 158 4.52 -27.36 26.75
N ALA A 159 3.47 -28.18 26.72
CA ALA A 159 2.81 -28.58 25.48
C ALA A 159 1.96 -27.44 24.89
N ALA A 160 1.32 -26.63 25.75
CA ALA A 160 0.60 -25.43 25.35
C ALA A 160 1.54 -24.37 24.75
N GLN A 161 2.69 -24.11 25.38
CA GLN A 161 3.71 -23.19 24.86
C GLN A 161 4.22 -23.63 23.49
N LYS A 162 4.60 -24.91 23.34
CA LYS A 162 5.03 -25.47 22.05
C LYS A 162 3.93 -25.45 20.99
N ARG A 163 2.65 -25.54 21.39
CA ARG A 163 1.51 -25.46 20.45
C ARG A 163 1.28 -24.03 19.99
N VAL A 164 1.29 -23.05 20.90
CA VAL A 164 1.18 -21.63 20.57
C VAL A 164 2.31 -21.21 19.61
N SER A 165 3.56 -21.58 19.91
CA SER A 165 4.70 -21.28 19.03
C SER A 165 4.49 -21.85 17.62
N ARG A 166 4.07 -23.11 17.52
CA ARG A 166 3.77 -23.76 16.24
C ARG A 166 2.60 -23.10 15.50
N ALA A 167 1.58 -22.66 16.22
CA ALA A 167 0.44 -21.97 15.64
C ALA A 167 0.83 -20.57 15.10
N VAL A 168 1.69 -19.82 15.80
CA VAL A 168 2.25 -18.55 15.33
C VAL A 168 3.11 -18.76 14.07
N ASP A 169 3.94 -19.81 14.04
CA ASP A 169 4.76 -20.14 12.86
C ASP A 169 3.90 -20.52 11.65
N LYS A 170 2.80 -21.26 11.85
CA LYS A 170 1.83 -21.57 10.78
C LYS A 170 1.13 -20.31 10.29
N LEU A 171 0.73 -19.42 11.20
CA LEU A 171 0.11 -18.15 10.85
C LEU A 171 1.08 -17.29 10.03
N ARG A 172 2.36 -17.24 10.41
CA ARG A 172 3.43 -16.59 9.64
C ARG A 172 3.55 -17.15 8.23
N GLN A 173 3.56 -18.48 8.07
CA GLN A 173 3.62 -19.11 6.75
C GLN A 173 2.42 -18.76 5.87
N LEU A 174 1.23 -18.62 6.46
CA LEU A 174 0.03 -18.19 5.73
C LEU A 174 0.16 -16.73 5.25
N PHE A 175 0.72 -15.85 6.08
CA PHE A 175 1.00 -14.46 5.70
C PHE A 175 2.08 -14.36 4.60
N THR A 176 3.15 -15.16 4.68
CA THR A 176 4.18 -15.21 3.62
C THR A 176 3.58 -15.63 2.27
N ARG A 177 2.65 -16.58 2.26
CA ARG A 177 1.92 -17.00 1.03
C ARG A 177 0.99 -15.92 0.48
N GLN A 178 0.64 -14.93 1.30
CA GLN A 178 -0.17 -13.77 0.92
C GLN A 178 0.70 -12.53 0.63
N GLY A 179 2.03 -12.68 0.58
CA GLY A 179 2.97 -11.59 0.26
C GLY A 179 3.42 -10.75 1.47
N ILE A 180 3.04 -11.13 2.69
CA ILE A 180 3.37 -10.39 3.92
C ILE A 180 4.50 -11.12 4.66
N ASN A 181 5.69 -10.50 4.70
CA ASN A 181 6.86 -11.06 5.37
C ASN A 181 7.04 -10.47 6.77
N ILE A 182 6.72 -11.25 7.81
CA ILE A 182 6.86 -10.83 9.21
C ILE A 182 7.56 -11.90 10.05
N SER A 183 8.38 -11.50 11.01
CA SER A 183 9.03 -12.44 11.94
C SER A 183 8.01 -13.01 12.93
N SER A 184 8.22 -14.23 13.45
CA SER A 184 7.31 -14.85 14.43
C SER A 184 7.27 -14.09 15.76
N THR A 185 8.40 -13.50 16.18
CA THR A 185 8.51 -12.64 17.36
C THR A 185 7.74 -11.33 17.17
N SER A 186 7.91 -10.68 16.01
CA SER A 186 7.18 -9.45 15.66
C SER A 186 5.69 -9.70 15.56
N LEU A 187 5.28 -10.82 14.95
CA LEU A 187 3.87 -11.23 14.86
C LEU A 187 3.27 -11.49 16.23
N GLY A 188 3.98 -12.18 17.12
CA GLY A 188 3.54 -12.37 18.51
C GLY A 188 3.39 -11.06 19.28
N GLY A 189 4.32 -10.11 19.09
CA GLY A 189 4.27 -8.78 19.68
C GLY A 189 3.08 -7.94 19.19
N LEU A 190 2.86 -7.90 17.88
CA LEU A 190 1.74 -7.18 17.27
C LEU A 190 0.38 -7.77 17.67
N LEU A 191 0.27 -9.10 17.74
CA LEU A 191 -0.95 -9.76 18.23
C LEU A 191 -1.23 -9.43 19.69
N LEU A 192 -0.21 -9.37 20.55
CA LEU A 192 -0.41 -8.93 21.95
C LEU A 192 -0.84 -7.46 22.05
N ALA A 193 -0.29 -6.59 21.20
CA ALA A 193 -0.52 -5.16 21.24
C ALA A 193 -1.86 -4.73 20.62
N HIS A 194 -2.29 -5.36 19.52
CA HIS A 194 -3.36 -4.83 18.66
C HIS A 194 -4.52 -5.79 18.36
N ALA A 195 -4.51 -7.03 18.87
CA ALA A 195 -5.59 -8.00 18.60
C ALA A 195 -6.94 -7.65 19.24
N VAL A 196 -6.96 -6.79 20.26
CA VAL A 196 -8.17 -6.37 21.00
C VAL A 196 -8.19 -4.85 21.10
N ALA A 197 -9.30 -4.25 20.66
CA ALA A 197 -9.58 -2.83 20.77
C ALA A 197 -10.88 -2.63 21.55
N ALA A 198 -10.90 -1.67 22.48
CA ALA A 198 -12.04 -1.41 23.35
C ALA A 198 -13.31 -1.08 22.53
N ALA A 199 -14.42 -1.73 22.86
CA ALA A 199 -15.73 -1.38 22.32
C ALA A 199 -16.29 -0.11 23.00
N PRO A 200 -17.08 0.72 22.29
CA PRO A 200 -17.80 1.83 22.91
C PRO A 200 -18.72 1.32 24.02
N THR A 201 -18.63 1.89 25.22
CA THR A 201 -19.35 1.46 26.43
C THR A 201 -20.87 1.44 26.26
N ALA A 202 -21.43 2.27 25.37
CA ALA A 202 -22.84 2.29 25.03
C ALA A 202 -23.34 1.02 24.30
N LEU A 203 -22.45 0.26 23.65
CA LEU A 203 -22.81 -0.94 22.89
C LEU A 203 -23.13 -2.13 23.80
N ALA A 204 -22.44 -2.28 24.92
CA ALA A 204 -22.72 -3.32 25.92
C ALA A 204 -24.14 -3.19 26.49
N ASN A 205 -24.53 -1.97 26.85
CA ASN A 205 -25.86 -1.68 27.39
C ASN A 205 -26.97 -1.87 26.35
N LYS A 206 -26.73 -1.48 25.08
CA LYS A 206 -27.69 -1.68 23.98
C LYS A 206 -27.89 -3.16 23.62
N THR A 207 -26.81 -3.93 23.61
CA THR A 207 -26.85 -5.36 23.24
C THR A 207 -27.48 -6.23 24.31
N ALA A 208 -27.20 -5.96 25.59
CA ALA A 208 -27.89 -6.62 26.69
C ALA A 208 -29.40 -6.32 26.60
N ALA A 209 -29.80 -5.04 26.56
CA ALA A 209 -31.21 -4.60 26.53
C ALA A 209 -32.01 -5.14 25.33
N ALA A 210 -31.43 -5.14 24.12
CA ALA A 210 -32.11 -5.60 22.90
C ALA A 210 -32.40 -7.11 22.91
N VAL A 211 -31.53 -7.91 23.52
CA VAL A 211 -31.72 -9.38 23.64
C VAL A 211 -32.77 -9.72 24.71
N ILE A 212 -32.82 -8.94 25.79
CA ILE A 212 -33.81 -9.11 26.87
C ILE A 212 -35.22 -8.84 26.33
N ALA A 213 -35.40 -7.77 25.55
CA ALA A 213 -36.69 -7.48 24.89
C ALA A 213 -37.12 -8.57 23.89
N GLY A 214 -36.17 -9.26 23.24
CA GLY A 214 -36.44 -10.32 22.27
C GLY A 214 -36.67 -11.72 22.84
N SER A 215 -36.37 -11.96 24.12
CA SER A 215 -36.50 -13.29 24.75
C SER A 215 -37.84 -13.50 25.48
N ALA A 216 -38.60 -12.44 25.73
CA ALA A 216 -39.98 -12.51 26.21
C ALA A 216 -41.00 -12.81 25.08
N ALA A 217 -40.60 -12.69 23.81
CA ALA A 217 -41.42 -13.05 22.66
C ALA A 217 -40.86 -14.31 21.98
N GLY A 218 -41.34 -15.47 22.41
CA GLY A 218 -41.20 -16.69 21.62
C GLY A 218 -41.74 -16.44 20.20
N THR A 219 -40.99 -16.89 19.19
CA THR A 219 -41.33 -16.84 17.75
C THR A 219 -41.58 -15.44 17.18
N GLY A 220 -40.52 -14.75 16.72
CA GLY A 220 -40.70 -13.51 15.97
C GLY A 220 -39.42 -12.79 15.53
N PHE A 221 -38.70 -13.33 14.54
CA PHE A 221 -37.87 -12.51 13.65
C PHE A 221 -38.33 -12.76 12.21
N LEU A 222 -39.56 -12.36 11.94
CA LEU A 222 -40.06 -11.96 10.62
C LEU A 222 -40.69 -10.58 10.79
N PHE A 223 -39.86 -9.56 11.06
CA PHE A 223 -40.28 -8.19 10.85
C PHE A 223 -39.77 -7.76 9.47
N THR A 224 -40.65 -7.96 8.47
CA THR A 224 -40.99 -7.07 7.34
C THR A 224 -41.54 -7.91 6.18
N LEU A 225 -42.76 -8.45 6.33
CA LEU A 225 -43.72 -8.60 5.21
C LEU A 225 -45.13 -8.94 5.75
N GLN A 226 -45.75 -8.03 6.51
CA GLN A 226 -47.13 -8.19 6.97
C GLN A 226 -48.06 -7.18 6.29
N GLN A 227 -48.18 -7.30 4.98
CA GLN A 227 -49.35 -6.81 4.24
C GLN A 227 -49.33 -7.43 2.84
N PHE A 228 -49.91 -8.62 2.69
CA PHE A 228 -50.74 -9.05 1.54
C PHE A 228 -51.09 -10.54 1.69
N LEU A 229 -52.38 -10.85 1.54
CA LEU A 229 -53.02 -12.17 1.55
C LEU A 229 -53.07 -12.95 2.87
N SER A 230 -54.17 -12.80 3.60
CA SER A 230 -54.97 -13.97 3.95
C SER A 230 -56.46 -13.59 4.01
N MET A 231 -57.21 -14.19 3.09
CA MET A 231 -58.66 -14.16 3.04
C MET A 231 -59.21 -14.98 4.22
N ASN A 232 -60.16 -14.39 4.95
CA ASN A 232 -61.02 -15.12 5.86
C ASN A 232 -61.97 -16.04 5.07
N LEU A 233 -61.77 -17.35 5.18
CA LEU A 233 -62.81 -18.34 4.93
C LEU A 233 -63.41 -18.79 6.27
N ILE A 234 -64.63 -18.32 6.50
CA ILE A 234 -65.78 -18.96 7.15
C ILE A 234 -65.52 -20.35 7.75
N LYS A 235 -65.84 -20.53 9.04
CA LYS A 235 -66.62 -21.70 9.52
C LYS A 235 -67.60 -21.34 10.66
N PRO A 236 -68.71 -22.09 10.79
CA PRO A 236 -69.95 -21.72 11.48
C PRO A 236 -70.07 -22.37 12.87
N LEU A 237 -71.03 -21.94 13.71
CA LEU A 237 -72.21 -22.72 14.13
C LEU A 237 -72.91 -22.05 15.33
N ALA A 238 -74.24 -21.99 15.25
CA ALA A 238 -75.14 -21.56 16.31
C ALA A 238 -75.29 -22.64 17.39
N THR A 239 -75.40 -22.22 18.66
CA THR A 239 -76.10 -22.96 19.72
C THR A 239 -76.64 -21.96 20.75
N THR A 240 -77.97 -21.89 20.91
CA THR A 240 -78.70 -21.78 22.19
C THR A 240 -80.19 -21.58 21.93
N ALA A 241 -80.98 -22.62 22.16
CA ALA A 241 -82.41 -22.49 22.45
C ALA A 241 -82.80 -23.60 23.45
N LEU A 242 -83.16 -23.20 24.66
CA LEU A 242 -83.74 -24.08 25.66
C LEU A 242 -84.60 -23.23 26.62
N LEU A 243 -85.85 -23.68 26.80
CA LEU A 243 -86.73 -23.57 27.99
C LEU A 243 -88.16 -23.04 27.74
N ALA A 244 -89.08 -23.77 28.40
CA ALA A 244 -90.51 -23.55 28.69
C ALA A 244 -91.49 -24.26 27.73
N GLY A 245 -92.40 -25.15 28.14
CA GLY A 245 -92.78 -25.65 29.45
C GLY A 245 -94.29 -25.95 29.48
N LEU A 246 -94.67 -27.16 29.91
CA LEU A 246 -96.02 -27.59 30.39
C LEU A 246 -97.13 -27.62 29.32
N SER A 247 -98.11 -28.52 29.24
CA SER A 247 -98.72 -29.52 30.13
C SER A 247 -99.61 -30.46 29.30
N VAL A 248 -99.62 -31.75 29.61
CA VAL A 248 -100.64 -32.76 29.22
C VAL A 248 -101.72 -32.75 30.34
N PRO A 249 -103.05 -33.07 30.18
CA PRO A 249 -103.68 -34.00 29.24
C PRO A 249 -105.06 -33.65 28.62
N LEU A 250 -105.33 -34.32 27.49
CA LEU A 250 -106.50 -35.14 27.17
C LEU A 250 -107.87 -34.81 27.81
N PHE A 251 -108.77 -34.25 27.00
CA PHE A 251 -110.11 -34.81 26.82
C PHE A 251 -110.70 -34.22 25.53
N LEU A 252 -111.21 -35.07 24.63
CA LEU A 252 -111.90 -34.70 23.37
C LEU A 252 -111.01 -34.31 22.18
N GLN A 253 -110.49 -35.29 21.44
CA GLN A 253 -110.64 -35.30 19.97
C GLN A 253 -110.11 -36.60 19.35
N HIS A 254 -110.78 -37.71 19.66
CA HIS A 254 -110.48 -39.01 19.05
C HIS A 254 -111.07 -39.09 17.62
N GLN A 255 -110.72 -38.14 16.74
CA GLN A 255 -111.03 -38.15 15.30
C GLN A 255 -109.94 -37.52 14.40
N SER A 256 -108.88 -36.89 14.92
CA SER A 256 -107.79 -36.31 14.09
C SER A 256 -106.58 -37.24 13.89
N LEU A 257 -106.53 -38.39 14.56
CA LEU A 257 -105.35 -39.29 14.56
C LEU A 257 -105.16 -40.13 13.28
N ALA A 258 -106.16 -40.22 12.41
CA ALA A 258 -106.00 -40.86 11.09
C ALA A 258 -105.54 -39.87 10.00
N ALA A 259 -105.96 -38.60 10.10
CA ALA A 259 -105.55 -37.55 9.17
C ALA A 259 -104.08 -37.12 9.38
N LEU A 260 -103.59 -37.16 10.62
CA LEU A 260 -102.19 -36.83 10.96
C LEU A 260 -101.19 -37.94 10.63
N SER A 261 -101.61 -39.20 10.45
CA SER A 261 -100.69 -40.28 10.03
C SER A 261 -100.37 -40.23 8.53
N GLU A 262 -101.30 -39.71 7.72
CA GLU A 262 -101.12 -39.56 6.27
C GLU A 262 -100.22 -38.36 5.95
N GLU A 263 -100.36 -37.26 6.71
CA GLU A 263 -99.47 -36.10 6.64
C GLU A 263 -98.05 -36.40 7.16
N ASN A 264 -97.93 -37.21 8.22
CA ASN A 264 -96.62 -37.66 8.73
C ASN A 264 -95.89 -38.63 7.77
N ALA A 265 -96.63 -39.43 6.98
CA ALA A 265 -96.03 -40.29 5.95
C ALA A 265 -95.46 -39.44 4.78
N GLY A 266 -96.17 -38.41 4.35
CA GLY A 266 -95.69 -37.47 3.33
C GLY A 266 -94.48 -36.63 3.79
N LEU A 267 -94.45 -36.21 5.06
CA LEU A 267 -93.29 -35.52 5.64
C LEU A 267 -92.06 -36.42 5.77
N ALA A 268 -92.24 -37.72 6.08
CA ALA A 268 -91.15 -38.68 6.11
C ALA A 268 -90.55 -38.94 4.71
N GLU A 269 -91.38 -38.91 3.67
CA GLU A 269 -90.94 -39.03 2.28
C GLU A 269 -90.14 -37.79 1.83
N GLN A 270 -90.62 -36.58 2.17
CA GLN A 270 -89.89 -35.34 1.91
C GLN A 270 -88.55 -35.27 2.68
N ALA A 271 -88.51 -35.77 3.92
CA ALA A 271 -87.27 -35.86 4.69
C ALA A 271 -86.26 -36.84 4.05
N ALA A 272 -86.73 -37.96 3.50
CA ALA A 272 -85.90 -38.92 2.79
C ALA A 272 -85.36 -38.37 1.44
N GLU A 273 -86.15 -37.57 0.75
CA GLU A 273 -85.75 -36.90 -0.49
C GLU A 273 -84.70 -35.80 -0.22
N LEU A 274 -84.89 -35.00 0.84
CA LEU A 274 -83.90 -34.02 1.28
C LEU A 274 -82.56 -34.67 1.71
N ASP A 275 -82.60 -35.85 2.33
CA ASP A 275 -81.38 -36.59 2.71
C ASP A 275 -80.64 -37.13 1.47
N LYS A 276 -81.37 -37.61 0.46
CA LYS A 276 -80.80 -37.96 -0.85
C LYS A 276 -80.14 -36.77 -1.52
N LEU A 277 -80.80 -35.60 -1.53
CA LEU A 277 -80.27 -34.38 -2.11
C LEU A 277 -79.04 -33.87 -1.34
N ARG A 278 -79.01 -33.96 -0.01
CA ARG A 278 -77.82 -33.64 0.80
C ARG A 278 -76.64 -34.54 0.44
N LYS A 279 -76.85 -35.85 0.38
CA LYS A 279 -75.79 -36.82 0.01
C LYS A 279 -75.29 -36.59 -1.42
N ALA A 280 -76.17 -36.21 -2.35
CA ALA A 280 -75.78 -35.84 -3.70
C ALA A 280 -74.94 -34.55 -3.73
N ASN A 281 -75.33 -33.54 -2.93
CA ASN A 281 -74.60 -32.28 -2.83
C ASN A 281 -73.22 -32.45 -2.14
N GLU A 282 -73.13 -33.29 -1.11
CA GLU A 282 -71.85 -33.69 -0.49
C GLU A 282 -70.92 -34.38 -1.50
N ARG A 283 -71.43 -35.30 -2.31
CA ARG A 283 -70.65 -35.95 -3.38
C ARG A 283 -70.16 -34.95 -4.43
N LEU A 284 -71.02 -34.01 -4.85
CA LEU A 284 -70.64 -32.95 -5.79
C LEU A 284 -69.59 -32.01 -5.20
N SER A 285 -69.71 -31.65 -3.91
CA SER A 285 -68.71 -30.83 -3.22
C SER A 285 -67.35 -31.53 -3.11
N GLY A 286 -67.33 -32.85 -2.90
CA GLY A 286 -66.11 -33.65 -2.89
C GLY A 286 -65.42 -33.71 -4.27
N LEU A 287 -66.19 -33.81 -5.35
CA LEU A 287 -65.64 -33.76 -6.72
C LEU A 287 -65.09 -32.36 -7.06
N ALA A 288 -65.76 -31.29 -6.62
CA ALA A 288 -65.28 -29.92 -6.79
C ALA A 288 -63.98 -29.65 -6.00
N ALA A 289 -63.86 -30.20 -4.78
CA ALA A 289 -62.63 -30.13 -3.99
C ALA A 289 -61.46 -30.85 -4.69
N ASN A 290 -61.69 -32.03 -5.26
CA ASN A 290 -60.68 -32.76 -6.02
C ASN A 290 -60.24 -32.04 -7.30
N GLN A 291 -61.16 -31.32 -7.97
CA GLN A 291 -60.80 -30.48 -9.12
C GLN A 291 -59.92 -29.29 -8.71
N ALA A 292 -60.24 -28.63 -7.59
CA ALA A 292 -59.42 -27.54 -7.06
C ALA A 292 -58.00 -28.01 -6.69
N GLU A 293 -57.87 -29.23 -6.15
CA GLU A 293 -56.56 -29.83 -5.83
C GLU A 293 -55.74 -30.16 -7.09
N LEU A 294 -56.39 -30.68 -8.14
CA LEU A 294 -55.75 -30.90 -9.44
C LEU A 294 -55.26 -29.61 -10.10
N ASP A 295 -56.03 -28.52 -9.99
CA ASP A 295 -55.64 -27.23 -10.56
C ASP A 295 -54.51 -26.58 -9.75
N ALA A 296 -54.47 -26.76 -8.43
CA ALA A 296 -53.33 -26.36 -7.60
C ALA A 296 -52.05 -27.10 -8.00
N LEU A 297 -52.11 -28.43 -8.19
CA LEU A 297 -50.96 -29.22 -8.63
C LEU A 297 -50.46 -28.83 -10.04
N ARG A 298 -51.37 -28.49 -10.97
CA ARG A 298 -50.98 -27.98 -12.29
C ARG A 298 -50.25 -26.64 -12.20
N LYS A 299 -50.68 -25.76 -11.28
CA LYS A 299 -50.03 -24.49 -11.03
C LYS A 299 -48.62 -24.70 -10.47
N ASP A 300 -48.46 -25.61 -9.52
CA ASP A 300 -47.16 -25.96 -8.94
C ASP A 300 -46.19 -26.56 -9.99
N GLN A 301 -46.69 -27.41 -10.89
CA GLN A 301 -45.90 -27.95 -12.01
C GLN A 301 -45.40 -26.84 -12.95
N LEU A 302 -46.23 -25.84 -13.24
CA LEU A 302 -45.84 -24.67 -14.04
C LEU A 302 -44.81 -23.79 -13.31
N GLU A 303 -44.95 -23.62 -11.99
CA GLU A 303 -43.97 -22.91 -11.17
C GLU A 303 -42.62 -23.63 -11.12
N LEU A 304 -42.62 -24.96 -10.98
CA LEU A 304 -41.42 -25.78 -11.04
C LEU A 304 -40.71 -25.68 -12.40
N ALA A 305 -41.46 -25.64 -13.50
CA ALA A 305 -40.90 -25.45 -14.83
C ALA A 305 -40.24 -24.06 -14.98
N ARG A 306 -40.87 -23.01 -14.44
CA ARG A 306 -40.28 -21.66 -14.39
C ARG A 306 -39.00 -21.63 -13.56
N LEU A 307 -39.02 -22.17 -12.35
CA LEU A 307 -37.86 -22.18 -11.45
C LEU A 307 -36.67 -22.95 -12.04
N ARG A 308 -36.92 -24.02 -12.80
CA ARG A 308 -35.85 -24.75 -13.53
C ARG A 308 -35.22 -23.88 -14.63
N ASN A 309 -36.03 -23.13 -15.38
CA ASN A 309 -35.53 -22.21 -16.40
C ASN A 309 -34.75 -21.03 -15.77
N ASP A 310 -35.20 -20.53 -14.63
CA ASP A 310 -34.47 -19.49 -13.90
C ASP A 310 -33.15 -20.01 -13.35
N HIS A 311 -33.11 -21.25 -12.84
CA HIS A 311 -31.89 -21.89 -12.38
C HIS A 311 -30.86 -22.08 -13.51
N THR A 312 -31.28 -22.52 -14.70
CA THR A 312 -30.38 -22.66 -15.86
C THR A 312 -29.89 -21.30 -16.36
N ARG A 313 -30.74 -20.26 -16.31
CA ARG A 313 -30.33 -18.89 -16.63
C ARG A 313 -29.29 -18.37 -15.65
N LEU A 314 -29.50 -18.56 -14.34
CA LEU A 314 -28.59 -18.11 -13.29
C LEU A 314 -27.25 -18.85 -13.33
N THR A 315 -27.25 -20.15 -13.62
CA THR A 315 -26.00 -20.91 -13.77
C THR A 315 -25.20 -20.47 -14.99
N ARG A 316 -25.87 -20.13 -16.11
CA ARG A 316 -25.20 -19.52 -17.28
C ARG A 316 -24.58 -18.16 -16.94
N LEU A 317 -25.32 -17.28 -16.27
CA LEU A 317 -24.80 -15.96 -15.85
C LEU A 317 -23.62 -16.07 -14.87
N LEU A 318 -23.66 -17.05 -13.95
CA LEU A 318 -22.53 -17.32 -13.06
C LEU A 318 -21.29 -17.77 -13.84
N ALA A 319 -21.44 -18.63 -14.84
CA ALA A 319 -20.33 -19.07 -15.69
C ALA A 319 -19.75 -17.89 -16.51
N GLU A 320 -20.61 -17.03 -17.05
CA GLU A 320 -20.20 -15.81 -17.76
C GLU A 320 -19.42 -14.87 -16.85
N MET A 321 -19.93 -14.57 -15.65
CA MET A 321 -19.23 -13.76 -14.65
C MET A 321 -17.89 -14.36 -14.23
N GLN A 322 -17.82 -15.68 -14.03
CA GLN A 322 -16.57 -16.36 -13.68
C GLN A 322 -15.54 -16.25 -14.81
N SER A 323 -15.98 -16.36 -16.07
CA SER A 323 -15.11 -16.19 -17.22
C SER A 323 -14.57 -14.76 -17.32
N GLU A 324 -15.39 -13.76 -17.01
CA GLU A 324 -15.00 -12.35 -17.04
C GLU A 324 -14.02 -12.01 -15.91
N VAL A 325 -14.25 -12.53 -14.70
CA VAL A 325 -13.29 -12.42 -13.59
C VAL A 325 -11.97 -13.10 -13.94
N ALA A 326 -11.99 -14.24 -14.61
CA ALA A 326 -10.76 -14.91 -15.07
C ALA A 326 -10.00 -14.07 -16.13
N ARG A 327 -10.71 -13.42 -17.06
CA ARG A 327 -10.13 -12.48 -18.03
C ARG A 327 -9.49 -11.28 -17.33
N GLN A 328 -10.20 -10.65 -16.40
CA GLN A 328 -9.67 -9.51 -15.63
C GLN A 328 -8.42 -9.90 -14.83
N ARG A 329 -8.43 -11.06 -14.15
CA ARG A 329 -7.24 -11.58 -13.46
C ARG A 329 -6.06 -11.80 -14.39
N LYS A 330 -6.30 -12.32 -15.60
CA LYS A 330 -5.25 -12.50 -16.60
C LYS A 330 -4.68 -11.17 -17.10
N LEU A 331 -5.52 -10.16 -17.31
CA LEU A 331 -5.11 -8.81 -17.68
C LEU A 331 -4.26 -8.17 -16.57
N LEU A 332 -4.73 -8.23 -15.32
CA LEU A 332 -4.01 -7.70 -14.16
C LEU A 332 -2.66 -8.41 -13.96
N ALA A 333 -2.60 -9.73 -14.15
CA ALA A 333 -1.34 -10.48 -14.08
C ALA A 333 -0.37 -10.09 -15.19
N ALA A 334 -0.85 -9.84 -16.41
CA ALA A 334 -0.02 -9.35 -17.51
C ALA A 334 0.50 -7.92 -17.25
N GLN A 335 -0.33 -7.04 -16.69
CA GLN A 335 0.07 -5.69 -16.28
C GLN A 335 1.10 -5.72 -15.15
N ALA A 336 0.90 -6.57 -14.13
CA ALA A 336 1.86 -6.76 -13.04
C ALA A 336 3.21 -7.28 -13.56
N ALA A 337 3.20 -8.26 -14.45
CA ALA A 337 4.42 -8.79 -15.06
C ALA A 337 5.14 -7.75 -15.95
N ALA A 338 4.41 -6.86 -16.61
CA ALA A 338 5.01 -5.76 -17.36
C ALA A 338 5.65 -4.73 -16.42
N LEU A 339 4.98 -4.39 -15.31
CA LEU A 339 5.49 -3.47 -14.29
C LEU A 339 6.73 -4.02 -13.55
N GLU A 340 6.76 -5.32 -13.27
CA GLU A 340 7.94 -5.97 -12.68
C GLU A 340 9.14 -5.91 -13.62
N LYS A 341 8.93 -6.09 -14.94
CA LYS A 341 10.01 -5.97 -15.93
C LYS A 341 10.57 -4.55 -15.97
N THR A 342 9.71 -3.53 -16.02
CA THR A 342 10.16 -2.12 -16.02
C THR A 342 10.90 -1.77 -14.73
N LEU A 343 10.39 -2.22 -13.57
CA LEU A 343 11.05 -1.97 -12.28
C LEU A 343 12.43 -2.65 -12.19
N THR A 344 12.56 -3.86 -12.76
CA THR A 344 13.84 -4.59 -12.78
C THR A 344 14.85 -3.91 -13.70
N GLU A 345 14.41 -3.36 -14.84
CA GLU A 345 15.26 -2.59 -15.75
C GLU A 345 15.70 -1.26 -15.13
N GLU A 346 14.81 -0.51 -14.47
CA GLU A 346 15.15 0.71 -13.72
C GLU A 346 16.12 0.41 -12.57
N GLN A 347 15.91 -0.68 -11.81
CA GLN A 347 16.83 -1.10 -10.76
C GLN A 347 18.19 -1.53 -11.32
N ARG A 348 18.24 -2.12 -12.51
CA ARG A 348 19.49 -2.46 -13.20
C ARG A 348 20.23 -1.21 -13.67
N GLN A 349 19.50 -0.18 -14.12
CA GLN A 349 20.05 1.12 -14.53
C GLN A 349 20.63 1.90 -13.35
N ALA A 350 19.94 1.91 -12.20
CA ALA A 350 20.43 2.53 -10.97
C ALA A 350 21.69 1.84 -10.40
N ARG A 351 21.96 0.59 -10.83
CA ARG A 351 23.16 -0.17 -10.45
C ARG A 351 24.35 0.05 -11.36
N ARG A 352 24.20 0.73 -12.52
CA ARG A 352 25.34 1.04 -13.38
C ARG A 352 26.24 2.05 -12.67
N GLN A 353 27.53 1.72 -12.59
CA GLN A 353 28.53 2.55 -11.94
C GLN A 353 29.52 3.02 -13.00
N VAL A 354 30.02 4.24 -12.81
CA VAL A 354 31.01 4.87 -13.68
C VAL A 354 32.19 5.25 -12.81
N THR A 355 33.36 4.75 -13.17
CA THR A 355 34.63 5.24 -12.68
C THR A 355 35.00 6.48 -13.46
N ILE A 356 35.49 7.50 -12.78
CA ILE A 356 35.95 8.74 -13.39
C ILE A 356 37.36 8.98 -12.91
N GLU A 357 38.29 8.96 -13.85
CA GLU A 357 39.64 9.44 -13.66
C GLU A 357 39.74 10.85 -14.23
N SER A 358 40.40 11.74 -13.50
CA SER A 358 40.62 13.09 -14.01
C SER A 358 42.07 13.48 -13.84
N LYS A 359 42.66 14.18 -14.83
CA LYS A 359 44.01 14.71 -14.74
C LYS A 359 44.04 16.17 -15.17
N ILE A 360 44.72 17.03 -14.40
CA ILE A 360 44.84 18.46 -14.69
C ILE A 360 46.31 18.83 -14.85
N ALA A 361 46.64 19.44 -15.98
CA ALA A 361 47.97 19.96 -16.28
C ALA A 361 47.91 21.46 -16.55
N GLU A 362 48.84 22.21 -15.96
CA GLU A 362 49.11 23.59 -16.30
C GLU A 362 50.26 23.65 -17.32
N VAL A 363 49.99 24.25 -18.48
CA VAL A 363 50.88 24.20 -19.65
C VAL A 363 51.14 25.62 -20.15
N ARG A 364 52.36 25.94 -20.56
CA ARG A 364 52.66 27.24 -21.17
C ARG A 364 51.89 27.43 -22.48
N VAL A 365 51.36 28.63 -22.73
CA VAL A 365 50.55 28.93 -23.92
C VAL A 365 51.34 28.77 -25.23
N ASP A 366 52.66 28.98 -25.19
CA ASP A 366 53.58 28.82 -26.33
C ASP A 366 54.03 27.37 -26.57
N SER A 367 53.61 26.42 -25.72
CA SER A 367 53.96 25.00 -25.87
C SER A 367 53.42 24.42 -27.19
N PRO A 368 54.19 23.58 -27.91
CA PRO A 368 53.70 22.93 -29.13
C PRO A 368 52.57 21.93 -28.86
N VAL A 369 52.46 21.40 -27.62
CA VAL A 369 51.51 20.34 -27.24
C VAL A 369 50.06 20.70 -27.54
N TRP A 370 49.70 21.99 -27.49
CA TRP A 370 48.35 22.44 -27.85
C TRP A 370 48.03 22.03 -29.29
N ARG A 371 48.88 22.41 -30.26
CA ARG A 371 48.62 22.14 -31.68
C ARG A 371 48.89 20.69 -32.06
N GLU A 372 49.86 20.03 -31.42
CA GLU A 372 50.18 18.60 -31.66
C GLU A 372 48.96 17.70 -31.44
N PHE A 373 48.10 18.04 -30.47
CA PHE A 373 46.89 17.28 -30.12
C PHE A 373 45.59 17.96 -30.59
N GLY A 374 45.68 18.95 -31.48
CA GLY A 374 44.50 19.64 -32.03
C GLY A 374 43.76 20.54 -31.04
N LEU A 375 44.38 20.88 -29.91
CA LEU A 375 43.86 21.79 -28.89
C LEU A 375 44.18 23.24 -29.26
N GLN A 376 43.24 24.14 -28.99
CA GLN A 376 43.46 25.57 -29.18
C GLN A 376 44.21 26.15 -27.96
N PRO A 377 45.36 26.82 -28.15
CA PRO A 377 46.04 27.51 -27.05
C PRO A 377 45.12 28.58 -26.45
N PRO A 378 45.01 28.68 -25.12
CA PRO A 378 44.14 29.66 -24.49
C PRO A 378 44.66 31.09 -24.69
N SER A 379 43.73 32.04 -24.77
CA SER A 379 44.03 33.45 -24.97
C SER A 379 43.40 34.31 -23.88
N ALA A 380 43.89 35.54 -23.72
CA ALA A 380 43.35 36.46 -22.72
C ALA A 380 41.87 36.81 -22.94
N THR A 381 41.41 36.74 -24.20
CA THR A 381 40.04 37.00 -24.65
C THR A 381 39.12 35.80 -24.51
N ASP A 382 39.65 34.57 -24.52
CA ASP A 382 38.88 33.34 -24.44
C ASP A 382 39.20 32.58 -23.15
N ARG A 383 38.50 32.96 -22.08
CA ARG A 383 38.73 32.43 -20.71
C ARG A 383 37.89 31.21 -20.36
N ALA A 384 36.80 30.97 -21.10
CA ALA A 384 35.86 29.87 -20.83
C ALA A 384 36.45 28.49 -21.21
N GLY A 385 37.41 28.47 -22.13
CA GLY A 385 38.02 27.25 -22.64
C GLY A 385 37.14 26.54 -23.66
N ALA A 386 37.75 25.61 -24.39
CA ALA A 386 37.09 24.76 -25.36
C ALA A 386 37.08 23.31 -24.88
N SER A 387 36.02 22.57 -25.25
CA SER A 387 35.85 21.15 -24.95
C SER A 387 36.17 20.30 -26.17
N TYR A 388 36.92 19.22 -25.97
CA TYR A 388 37.35 18.28 -26.99
C TYR A 388 37.02 16.85 -26.55
N LEU A 389 36.73 15.98 -27.51
CA LEU A 389 36.54 14.55 -27.28
C LEU A 389 37.71 13.81 -27.92
N LEU A 390 38.53 13.15 -27.09
CA LEU A 390 39.69 12.40 -27.55
C LEU A 390 39.50 10.91 -27.22
N GLY A 391 39.94 10.02 -28.11
CA GLY A 391 40.00 8.58 -27.81
C GLY A 391 41.17 8.24 -26.89
N ASN A 392 41.08 7.09 -26.21
CA ASN A 392 42.08 6.62 -25.22
C ASN A 392 43.53 6.70 -25.72
N ASP A 393 43.85 6.20 -26.91
CA ASP A 393 45.24 6.20 -27.44
C ASP A 393 45.81 7.62 -27.62
N THR A 394 44.96 8.58 -27.97
CA THR A 394 45.37 9.99 -28.13
C THR A 394 45.57 10.65 -26.77
N VAL A 395 44.71 10.32 -25.79
CA VAL A 395 44.82 10.83 -24.41
C VAL A 395 46.08 10.30 -23.74
N GLN A 396 46.38 9.01 -23.91
CA GLN A 396 47.56 8.41 -23.31
C GLN A 396 48.85 9.02 -23.86
N ARG A 397 48.93 9.22 -25.19
CA ARG A 397 50.04 9.97 -25.80
C ARG A 397 50.11 11.43 -25.34
N LEU A 398 48.96 12.08 -25.11
CA LEU A 398 48.93 13.43 -24.57
C LEU A 398 49.50 13.47 -23.15
N ILE A 399 49.13 12.51 -22.29
CA ILE A 399 49.65 12.41 -20.93
C ILE A 399 51.17 12.17 -20.93
N GLU A 400 51.63 11.19 -21.71
CA GLU A 400 53.07 10.91 -21.87
C GLU A 400 53.81 12.16 -22.33
N ARG A 401 53.27 12.87 -23.33
CA ARG A 401 53.89 14.09 -23.83
C ARG A 401 53.92 15.22 -22.81
N LEU A 402 52.87 15.37 -22.00
CA LEU A 402 52.81 16.37 -20.94
C LEU A 402 53.82 16.08 -19.82
N GLU A 403 54.07 14.81 -19.52
CA GLU A 403 55.05 14.37 -18.51
C GLU A 403 56.50 14.58 -18.97
N GLU A 404 56.77 14.52 -20.27
CA GLU A 404 58.10 14.79 -20.85
C GLU A 404 58.45 16.29 -20.95
N LEU A 405 57.46 17.18 -20.97
CA LEU A 405 57.67 18.60 -21.27
C LEU A 405 58.13 19.40 -20.04
N GLU A 406 59.25 20.11 -20.19
CA GLU A 406 59.69 21.06 -19.16
C GLU A 406 58.73 22.26 -19.01
N GLY A 407 58.37 22.57 -17.76
CA GLY A 407 57.47 23.67 -17.43
C GLY A 407 55.98 23.33 -17.52
N VAL A 408 55.63 22.04 -17.60
CA VAL A 408 54.27 21.53 -17.32
C VAL A 408 54.17 21.16 -15.85
N ASP A 409 53.07 21.56 -15.21
CA ASP A 409 52.76 21.21 -13.82
C ASP A 409 51.49 20.36 -13.76
N ILE A 410 51.61 19.09 -13.38
CA ILE A 410 50.47 18.18 -13.22
C ILE A 410 49.98 18.31 -11.79
N MET A 411 48.82 18.94 -11.63
CA MET A 411 48.32 19.35 -10.31
C MET A 411 47.35 18.35 -9.68
N PHE A 412 46.75 17.45 -10.47
CA PHE A 412 45.60 16.65 -10.03
C PHE A 412 45.49 15.37 -10.86
N ALA A 413 45.31 14.21 -10.21
CA ALA A 413 45.10 12.91 -10.86
C ALA A 413 44.17 11.94 -10.06
N PRO A 414 42.97 12.34 -9.60
CA PRO A 414 42.14 11.46 -8.78
C PRO A 414 41.25 10.52 -9.59
N ARG A 415 40.87 9.42 -8.93
CA ARG A 415 39.94 8.39 -9.41
C ARG A 415 38.76 8.25 -8.44
N LEU A 416 37.55 8.23 -8.97
CA LEU A 416 36.28 8.21 -8.22
C LEU A 416 35.34 7.18 -8.86
N ILE A 417 34.49 6.51 -8.06
CA ILE A 417 33.39 5.69 -8.58
C ILE A 417 32.06 6.32 -8.17
N THR A 418 31.17 6.56 -9.13
CA THR A 418 29.82 7.08 -8.86
C THR A 418 28.74 6.28 -9.58
N ALA A 419 27.53 6.28 -9.02
CA ALA A 419 26.36 5.69 -9.65
C ALA A 419 25.86 6.58 -10.80
N ASN A 420 25.23 5.96 -11.79
CA ASN A 420 24.56 6.66 -12.89
C ASN A 420 23.58 7.73 -12.37
N GLY A 421 23.65 8.94 -12.94
CA GLY A 421 22.81 10.10 -12.60
C GLY A 421 23.16 10.78 -11.27
N ARG A 422 24.16 10.30 -10.52
CA ARG A 422 24.54 10.87 -9.23
C ARG A 422 25.64 11.92 -9.40
N GLN A 423 25.38 13.13 -8.91
CA GLN A 423 26.38 14.19 -8.84
C GLN A 423 27.60 13.75 -8.02
N ALA A 424 28.78 14.02 -8.56
CA ALA A 424 30.05 13.76 -7.90
C ALA A 424 30.94 15.02 -7.95
N GLN A 425 31.65 15.26 -6.85
CA GLN A 425 32.62 16.34 -6.73
C GLN A 425 33.97 15.72 -6.35
N ILE A 426 35.02 16.12 -7.06
CA ILE A 426 36.40 15.76 -6.74
C ILE A 426 37.19 17.03 -6.46
N LYS A 427 37.84 17.11 -5.30
CA LYS A 427 38.64 18.27 -4.93
C LYS A 427 39.91 17.87 -4.20
N THR A 428 41.01 18.51 -4.56
CA THR A 428 42.28 18.47 -3.81
C THR A 428 42.63 19.91 -3.53
N VAL A 429 42.30 20.38 -2.34
CA VAL A 429 42.38 21.79 -1.97
C VAL A 429 43.26 21.99 -0.76
N ASP A 430 44.06 23.04 -0.80
CA ASP A 430 44.80 23.59 0.33
C ASP A 430 43.89 24.59 1.06
N VAL A 431 43.68 24.36 2.36
CA VAL A 431 42.84 25.23 3.19
C VAL A 431 43.73 26.27 3.85
N ARG A 432 43.58 27.54 3.45
CA ARG A 432 44.36 28.65 4.00
C ARG A 432 43.49 29.61 4.78
N ASN A 433 43.96 30.05 5.93
CA ASN A 433 43.34 31.14 6.68
C ASN A 433 43.72 32.48 6.04
N ILE A 434 42.75 33.09 5.36
CA ILE A 434 42.93 34.37 4.67
C ILE A 434 42.40 35.50 5.54
N VAL A 435 43.18 36.56 5.69
CA VAL A 435 42.76 37.78 6.39
C VAL A 435 41.64 38.44 5.58
N THR A 436 40.46 38.55 6.18
CA THR A 436 39.27 39.16 5.56
C THR A 436 38.97 40.54 6.14
N GLY A 437 39.54 40.88 7.29
CA GLY A 437 39.36 42.18 7.90
C GLY A 437 40.15 42.33 9.19
N LYS A 438 39.77 43.34 9.98
CA LYS A 438 40.41 43.67 11.25
C LYS A 438 39.33 44.10 12.25
N ARG A 439 39.46 43.65 13.50
CA ARG A 439 38.61 44.07 14.63
C ARG A 439 39.50 44.73 15.67
N GLY A 440 39.54 46.07 15.67
CA GLY A 440 40.50 46.82 16.49
C GLY A 440 41.93 46.60 15.98
N GLN A 441 42.81 46.00 16.79
CA GLN A 441 44.19 45.66 16.41
C GLN A 441 44.35 44.21 15.93
N GLN A 442 43.32 43.37 16.08
CA GLN A 442 43.36 41.95 15.75
C GLN A 442 42.91 41.70 14.31
N LEU A 443 43.67 40.89 13.56
CA LEU A 443 43.29 40.45 12.22
C LEU A 443 42.18 39.38 12.33
N VAL A 444 41.16 39.52 11.49
CA VAL A 444 40.09 38.54 11.30
C VAL A 444 40.46 37.68 10.10
N THR A 445 40.48 36.36 10.29
CA THR A 445 40.79 35.40 9.23
C THR A 445 39.62 34.46 8.97
N GLU A 446 39.40 34.11 7.71
CA GLU A 446 38.46 33.07 7.29
C GLU A 446 39.18 31.94 6.56
N PRO A 447 38.86 30.67 6.84
CA PRO A 447 39.41 29.54 6.09
C PRO A 447 38.83 29.54 4.67
N MET A 448 39.71 29.46 3.67
CA MET A 448 39.33 29.39 2.25
C MET A 448 40.06 28.24 1.57
N GLU A 449 39.33 27.52 0.70
CA GLU A 449 39.85 26.41 -0.11
C GLU A 449 40.47 26.94 -1.42
N PHE A 450 41.72 26.56 -1.68
CA PHE A 450 42.46 26.87 -2.91
C PHE A 450 42.98 25.58 -3.56
N GLY A 451 42.70 25.41 -4.85
CA GLY A 451 43.08 24.22 -5.61
C GLY A 451 42.05 23.86 -6.69
N PRO A 452 42.26 22.73 -7.37
CA PRO A 452 41.32 22.17 -8.33
C PRO A 452 40.08 21.55 -7.67
N VAL A 453 38.93 21.79 -8.30
CA VAL A 453 37.62 21.19 -8.02
C VAL A 453 36.99 20.79 -9.35
N ILE A 454 36.53 19.55 -9.47
CA ILE A 454 35.74 19.08 -10.61
C ILE A 454 34.37 18.65 -10.09
N ASP A 455 33.33 19.34 -10.55
CA ASP A 455 31.94 18.97 -10.34
C ASP A 455 31.41 18.30 -11.60
N LEU A 456 30.76 17.15 -11.46
CA LEU A 456 30.23 16.43 -12.61
C LEU A 456 28.96 15.64 -12.29
N ILE A 457 28.18 15.38 -13.33
CA ILE A 457 27.02 14.47 -13.30
C ILE A 457 27.12 13.54 -14.52
N PRO A 458 27.43 12.25 -14.33
CA PRO A 458 27.46 11.28 -15.41
C PRO A 458 26.09 10.61 -15.53
N THR A 459 25.45 10.72 -16.70
CA THR A 459 24.13 10.17 -16.96
C THR A 459 24.16 9.30 -18.21
N MET A 460 23.69 8.08 -18.10
CA MET A 460 23.69 7.09 -19.18
C MET A 460 22.27 6.60 -19.43
N ALA A 461 21.81 6.74 -20.68
CA ALA A 461 20.47 6.37 -21.09
C ALA A 461 20.30 4.84 -21.22
N PRO A 462 19.07 4.30 -21.09
CA PRO A 462 18.79 2.86 -21.13
C PRO A 462 19.32 2.13 -22.38
N ASP A 463 19.17 2.75 -23.55
CA ASP A 463 19.43 2.14 -24.86
C ASP A 463 20.69 2.72 -25.53
N SER A 464 21.48 3.49 -24.78
CA SER A 464 22.66 4.16 -25.31
C SER A 464 23.92 3.73 -24.57
N GLU A 465 24.95 3.41 -25.34
CA GLU A 465 26.32 3.28 -24.83
C GLU A 465 26.99 4.65 -24.61
N LEU A 466 26.31 5.74 -24.96
CA LEU A 466 26.83 7.08 -24.76
C LEU A 466 26.60 7.53 -23.31
N LEU A 467 27.68 8.01 -22.70
CA LEU A 467 27.66 8.65 -21.40
C LEU A 467 27.52 10.16 -21.57
N GLN A 468 26.39 10.73 -21.14
CA GLN A 468 26.26 12.18 -21.01
C GLN A 468 27.02 12.64 -19.78
N ILE A 469 27.86 13.66 -19.94
CA ILE A 469 28.56 14.29 -18.84
C ILE A 469 28.27 15.79 -18.85
N ASN A 470 27.85 16.31 -17.70
CA ASN A 470 27.88 17.74 -17.41
C ASN A 470 28.99 17.95 -16.40
N ALA A 471 30.07 18.64 -16.79
CA ALA A 471 31.26 18.81 -15.98
C ALA A 471 31.68 20.29 -15.88
N THR A 472 32.04 20.70 -14.68
CA THR A 472 32.62 22.01 -14.37
C THR A 472 33.96 21.80 -13.66
N ALA A 473 35.05 22.24 -14.28
CA ALA A 473 36.38 22.24 -13.69
C ALA A 473 36.74 23.65 -13.23
N THR A 474 37.05 23.80 -11.95
CA THR A 474 37.41 25.07 -11.31
C THR A 474 38.78 24.97 -10.67
N ILE A 475 39.66 25.93 -10.91
CA ILE A 475 40.91 26.09 -10.16
C ILE A 475 40.91 27.45 -9.48
N ARG A 476 41.03 27.43 -8.16
CA ARG A 476 41.12 28.65 -7.35
C ARG A 476 42.52 28.79 -6.76
N GLU A 477 43.16 29.93 -6.99
CA GLU A 477 44.52 30.22 -6.51
C GLU A 477 44.53 31.49 -5.67
N PHE A 478 45.30 31.46 -4.59
CA PHE A 478 45.60 32.64 -3.79
C PHE A 478 46.87 33.31 -4.33
N LEU A 479 46.75 34.53 -4.84
CA LEU A 479 47.87 35.29 -5.42
C LEU A 479 48.56 36.23 -4.40
N GLY A 480 48.21 36.12 -3.13
CA GLY A 480 48.68 37.03 -2.07
C GLY A 480 47.72 38.17 -1.81
N TYR A 481 48.20 39.20 -1.13
CA TYR A 481 47.48 40.45 -0.91
C TYR A 481 48.05 41.54 -1.79
N ASP A 482 47.25 42.56 -2.10
CA ASP A 482 47.75 43.80 -2.69
C ASP A 482 48.77 44.45 -1.75
N ASP A 483 49.81 45.06 -2.32
CA ASP A 483 50.74 45.89 -1.57
C ASP A 483 49.97 47.14 -1.10
N PRO A 484 49.81 47.38 0.21
CA PRO A 484 49.12 48.57 0.71
C PRO A 484 49.90 49.87 0.44
N GLY A 485 51.05 49.83 -0.23
CA GLY A 485 51.95 50.95 -0.50
C GLY A 485 51.31 52.17 -1.18
N HIS A 486 51.25 53.27 -0.40
CA HIS A 486 51.04 54.68 -0.77
C HIS A 486 50.15 54.94 -1.98
N ALA A 487 48.84 54.97 -1.77
CA ALA A 487 47.95 55.64 -2.72
C ALA A 487 48.34 57.13 -2.77
N VAL A 488 48.70 57.63 -3.96
CA VAL A 488 48.92 59.06 -4.20
C VAL A 488 47.69 59.58 -4.93
N ALA A 489 46.85 60.35 -4.24
CA ALA A 489 45.77 61.08 -4.89
C ALA A 489 46.39 62.24 -5.69
N THR A 490 46.04 62.35 -6.97
CA THR A 490 46.41 63.52 -7.79
C THR A 490 45.18 64.40 -7.92
N LEU A 491 45.25 65.63 -7.41
CA LEU A 491 44.16 66.61 -7.51
C LEU A 491 44.03 67.13 -8.95
N GLU A 492 42.90 67.76 -9.27
CA GLU A 492 42.63 68.32 -10.62
C GLU A 492 43.67 69.36 -11.07
N ASP A 493 44.37 69.99 -10.12
CA ASP A 493 45.48 70.93 -10.37
C ASP A 493 46.85 70.25 -10.59
N GLY A 494 46.90 68.91 -10.57
CA GLY A 494 48.10 68.11 -10.77
C GLY A 494 48.95 67.89 -9.50
N SER A 495 48.56 68.44 -8.35
CA SER A 495 49.27 68.24 -7.09
C SER A 495 49.03 66.83 -6.50
N ARG A 496 50.07 66.25 -5.90
CA ARG A 496 50.07 64.88 -5.37
C ARG A 496 49.96 64.89 -3.84
N ILE A 497 48.96 64.23 -3.28
CA ILE A 497 48.76 64.06 -1.84
C ILE A 497 48.95 62.59 -1.47
N ALA A 498 49.76 62.33 -0.45
CA ALA A 498 49.89 60.99 0.14
C ALA A 498 48.59 60.63 0.87
N VAL A 499 47.90 59.59 0.40
CA VAL A 499 46.74 59.02 1.07
C VAL A 499 47.26 57.94 2.03
N ALA A 500 46.72 57.91 3.25
CA ALA A 500 47.04 56.87 4.22
C ALA A 500 46.81 55.48 3.59
N PRO A 501 47.73 54.52 3.78
CA PRO A 501 47.57 53.17 3.24
C PRO A 501 46.28 52.54 3.76
N ALA A 502 45.61 51.74 2.92
CA ALA A 502 44.40 51.02 3.31
C ALA A 502 44.66 50.18 4.57
N GLU A 503 43.82 50.29 5.60
CA GLU A 503 44.04 49.68 6.92
C GLU A 503 44.08 48.13 6.90
N THR A 504 43.62 47.50 5.81
CA THR A 504 43.67 46.06 5.57
C THR A 504 43.99 45.77 4.09
N PRO A 505 45.02 44.96 3.78
CA PRO A 505 45.39 44.68 2.41
C PRO A 505 44.34 43.79 1.73
N LEU A 506 43.95 44.12 0.50
CA LEU A 506 42.94 43.37 -0.24
C LEU A 506 43.52 42.05 -0.74
N ARG A 507 42.76 40.96 -0.60
CA ARG A 507 43.18 39.63 -1.07
C ARG A 507 43.04 39.52 -2.58
N ARG A 508 44.05 38.95 -3.24
CA ARG A 508 44.02 38.64 -4.68
C ARG A 508 43.75 37.16 -4.87
N ILE A 509 42.60 36.84 -5.44
CA ILE A 509 42.21 35.46 -5.75
C ILE A 509 41.99 35.35 -7.25
N ARG A 510 42.56 34.32 -7.85
CA ARG A 510 42.30 33.96 -9.25
C ARG A 510 41.44 32.72 -9.28
N SER A 511 40.33 32.77 -10.03
CA SER A 511 39.47 31.63 -10.29
C SER A 511 39.41 31.40 -11.79
N ARG A 512 39.70 30.16 -12.21
CA ARG A 512 39.61 29.71 -13.61
C ARG A 512 38.57 28.61 -13.66
N GLU A 513 37.54 28.78 -14.48
CA GLU A 513 36.41 27.86 -14.56
C GLU A 513 36.18 27.48 -16.03
N MET A 514 36.01 26.19 -16.30
CA MET A 514 35.71 25.63 -17.61
C MET A 514 34.53 24.68 -17.48
N LYS A 515 33.59 24.74 -18.42
CA LYS A 515 32.36 23.94 -18.42
C LYS A 515 32.18 23.22 -19.72
N ALA A 516 31.67 22.00 -19.66
CA ALA A 516 31.21 21.28 -20.84
C ALA A 516 30.02 20.39 -20.52
N GLU A 517 29.13 20.28 -21.50
CA GLU A 517 28.04 19.33 -21.53
C GLU A 517 28.14 18.58 -22.86
N THR A 518 28.38 17.26 -22.80
CA THR A 518 28.60 16.45 -24.00
C THR A 518 28.29 14.98 -23.77
N SER A 519 28.18 14.22 -24.85
CA SER A 519 28.01 12.77 -24.84
C SER A 519 29.30 12.08 -25.27
N LEU A 520 29.78 11.14 -24.47
CA LEU A 520 30.99 10.37 -24.72
C LEU A 520 30.65 8.94 -25.13
N ALA A 521 31.26 8.45 -26.19
CA ALA A 521 31.27 7.02 -26.49
C ALA A 521 32.24 6.28 -25.54
N PRO A 522 32.10 4.94 -25.41
CA PRO A 522 33.05 4.13 -24.63
C PRO A 522 34.49 4.38 -25.08
N GLY A 523 35.41 4.58 -24.13
CA GLY A 523 36.82 4.86 -24.40
C GLY A 523 37.12 6.26 -24.96
N GLN A 524 36.17 7.20 -24.84
CA GLN A 524 36.43 8.63 -25.07
C GLN A 524 36.66 9.36 -23.74
N THR A 525 37.53 10.35 -23.80
CA THR A 525 37.84 11.28 -22.71
C THR A 525 37.41 12.68 -23.10
N LEU A 526 36.76 13.38 -22.17
CA LEU A 526 36.48 14.80 -22.28
C LEU A 526 37.74 15.57 -21.91
N VAL A 527 38.23 16.40 -22.80
CA VAL A 527 39.37 17.31 -22.56
C VAL A 527 38.88 18.75 -22.60
N LEU A 528 39.02 19.47 -21.49
CA LEU A 528 38.79 20.91 -21.40
C LEU A 528 40.13 21.63 -21.50
N ALA A 529 40.32 22.44 -22.52
CA ALA A 529 41.54 23.21 -22.74
C ALA A 529 41.21 24.71 -22.69
N GLY A 530 41.81 25.44 -21.75
CA GLY A 530 41.38 26.81 -21.47
C GLY A 530 42.10 27.45 -20.29
N GLY A 531 41.40 28.30 -19.52
CA GLY A 531 41.90 28.80 -18.23
C GLY A 531 43.16 29.65 -18.33
N PHE A 532 43.15 30.65 -19.21
CA PHE A 532 44.28 31.57 -19.40
C PHE A 532 44.71 32.26 -18.10
N ALA A 533 46.00 32.18 -17.80
CA ALA A 533 46.64 32.86 -16.69
C ALA A 533 47.92 33.56 -17.16
N GLU A 534 48.08 34.83 -16.80
CA GLU A 534 49.33 35.56 -16.93
C GLU A 534 49.96 35.71 -15.54
N SER A 535 51.23 35.33 -15.41
CA SER A 535 52.04 35.59 -14.23
C SER A 535 53.23 36.47 -14.63
N ARG A 536 53.51 37.49 -13.82
CA ARG A 536 54.69 38.33 -13.97
C ARG A 536 55.58 38.09 -12.76
N VAL A 537 56.78 37.58 -12.99
CA VAL A 537 57.80 37.52 -11.95
C VAL A 537 58.52 38.87 -11.95
N PRO A 538 58.49 39.64 -10.85
CA PRO A 538 59.30 40.84 -10.74
C PRO A 538 60.78 40.44 -10.71
N SER A 539 61.59 40.89 -11.67
CA SER A 539 63.04 40.77 -11.59
C SER A 539 63.59 41.96 -10.81
N SER A 540 64.53 41.69 -9.89
CA SER A 540 65.15 42.74 -9.05
C SER A 540 66.04 43.71 -9.82
N GLU A 541 66.27 43.49 -11.12
CA GLU A 541 67.29 44.21 -11.91
C GLU A 541 66.73 45.13 -13.00
N SER A 542 65.41 45.22 -13.23
CA SER A 542 64.85 46.17 -14.22
C SER A 542 63.38 46.48 -13.98
N ALA A 543 63.07 47.74 -13.66
CA ALA A 543 61.71 48.23 -13.42
C ALA A 543 60.79 48.23 -14.67
N THR A 544 61.26 47.75 -15.83
CA THR A 544 60.54 47.82 -17.11
C THR A 544 60.47 46.50 -17.90
N GLY A 545 60.89 45.35 -17.34
CA GLY A 545 60.89 44.09 -18.11
C GLY A 545 60.90 42.82 -17.27
N GLY A 546 59.82 42.54 -16.53
CA GLY A 546 59.62 41.23 -15.92
C GLY A 546 59.26 40.16 -16.96
N GLN A 547 59.80 38.95 -16.83
CA GLN A 547 59.45 37.83 -17.71
C GLN A 547 57.98 37.46 -17.48
N VAL A 548 57.17 37.60 -18.53
CA VAL A 548 55.74 37.28 -18.51
C VAL A 548 55.56 35.83 -18.90
N THR A 549 55.10 34.99 -17.97
CA THR A 549 54.74 33.60 -18.26
C THR A 549 53.24 33.50 -18.44
N ARG A 550 52.80 33.04 -19.62
CA ARG A 550 51.39 32.77 -19.92
C ARG A 550 51.15 31.28 -19.86
N LYS A 551 50.15 30.87 -19.08
CA LYS A 551 49.80 29.48 -18.84
C LYS A 551 48.34 29.23 -19.16
N GLY A 552 48.04 28.00 -19.54
CA GLY A 552 46.72 27.44 -19.78
C GLY A 552 46.54 26.16 -18.99
N LEU A 553 45.30 25.68 -18.95
CA LEU A 553 44.91 24.45 -18.28
C LEU A 553 44.43 23.44 -19.31
N ILE A 554 44.84 22.19 -19.12
CA ILE A 554 44.28 21.01 -19.77
C ILE A 554 43.69 20.14 -18.67
N VAL A 555 42.37 19.94 -18.70
CA VAL A 555 41.64 19.06 -17.78
C VAL A 555 41.11 17.87 -18.57
N MET A 556 41.57 16.68 -18.24
CA MET A 556 41.13 15.42 -18.82
C MET A 556 40.15 14.76 -17.85
N ILE A 557 39.00 14.29 -18.34
CA ILE A 557 37.99 13.55 -17.60
C ILE A 557 37.68 12.28 -18.38
N SER A 558 38.18 11.15 -17.89
CA SER A 558 38.11 9.83 -18.52
C SER A 558 37.12 8.96 -17.76
N PRO A 559 35.87 8.83 -18.25
CA PRO A 559 34.90 7.92 -17.69
C PRO A 559 35.08 6.49 -18.19
N GLU A 560 34.87 5.52 -17.30
CA GLU A 560 34.87 4.09 -17.62
C GLU A 560 33.70 3.41 -16.90
N GLU A 561 32.88 2.64 -17.62
CA GLU A 561 31.82 1.87 -16.99
C GLU A 561 32.41 0.73 -16.17
N VAL A 562 31.93 0.55 -14.94
CA VAL A 562 32.36 -0.53 -14.07
C VAL A 562 31.18 -1.34 -13.52
N ASP A 563 31.46 -2.63 -13.28
CA ASP A 563 30.53 -3.53 -12.62
C ASP A 563 30.41 -3.15 -11.12
N PRO A 564 29.44 -3.72 -10.38
CA PRO A 564 29.30 -3.45 -8.95
C PRO A 564 30.52 -3.84 -8.09
N ALA A 565 31.47 -4.61 -8.63
CA ALA A 565 32.73 -4.95 -7.97
C ALA A 565 33.87 -3.97 -8.33
N GLY A 566 33.62 -3.00 -9.21
CA GLY A 566 34.58 -1.99 -9.65
C GLY A 566 35.45 -2.42 -10.84
N ASN A 567 35.13 -3.50 -11.54
CA ASN A 567 35.85 -3.94 -12.72
C ASN A 567 35.29 -3.29 -13.99
N ALA A 568 36.16 -2.95 -14.93
CA ALA A 568 35.78 -2.39 -16.22
C ALA A 568 34.81 -3.29 -17.00
N VAL A 569 33.71 -2.71 -17.48
CA VAL A 569 32.72 -3.37 -18.33
C VAL A 569 32.99 -2.93 -19.77
N GLY A 570 33.62 -3.80 -20.58
CA GLY A 570 33.71 -3.58 -22.04
C GLY A 570 35.10 -3.33 -22.63
N GLN A 571 36.12 -4.11 -22.27
CA GLN A 571 37.26 -4.30 -23.19
C GLN A 571 36.88 -5.29 -24.29
N ASN A 572 36.09 -4.85 -25.28
CA ASN A 572 36.00 -5.53 -26.57
C ASN A 572 36.27 -4.52 -27.69
N SER A 573 37.37 -4.75 -28.36
CA SER A 573 38.05 -3.93 -29.37
C SER A 573 37.36 -3.96 -30.73
N ASP A 574 36.19 -3.32 -30.89
CA ASP A 574 35.46 -3.33 -32.18
C ASP A 574 34.75 -2.01 -32.54
N PHE A 575 35.30 -0.85 -32.12
CA PHE A 575 34.86 0.44 -32.67
C PHE A 575 35.85 0.99 -33.69
N PRO A 576 35.42 1.33 -34.93
CA PRO A 576 36.29 1.96 -35.91
C PRO A 576 36.66 3.38 -35.46
N PRO A 577 37.86 3.88 -35.81
CA PRO A 577 38.35 5.19 -35.37
C PRO A 577 37.42 6.34 -35.82
N ALA A 578 37.36 7.37 -34.98
CA ALA A 578 36.46 8.53 -35.02
C ALA A 578 36.51 9.41 -36.29
N SER A 579 37.27 9.04 -37.32
CA SER A 579 37.29 9.74 -38.61
C SER A 579 36.06 9.47 -39.49
N ALA A 580 35.26 8.45 -39.17
CA ALA A 580 34.07 8.08 -39.97
C ALA A 580 32.77 8.81 -39.58
N GLN A 581 32.60 9.26 -38.33
CA GLN A 581 31.32 9.83 -37.86
C GLN A 581 31.18 11.34 -38.05
N ALA A 582 32.29 12.08 -38.19
CA ALA A 582 32.25 13.50 -38.52
C ALA A 582 31.68 13.79 -39.94
N ALA A 583 31.69 12.79 -40.83
CA ALA A 583 31.16 12.92 -42.19
C ALA A 583 29.61 12.88 -42.25
N GLU A 584 28.95 12.14 -41.36
CA GLU A 584 27.48 12.00 -41.38
C GLU A 584 26.75 13.19 -40.72
N THR A 585 27.32 13.79 -39.68
CA THR A 585 26.73 14.99 -39.06
C THR A 585 26.84 16.21 -39.98
N SER A 586 27.90 16.28 -40.80
CA SER A 586 28.10 17.31 -41.81
C SER A 586 27.12 17.21 -42.99
N ALA A 587 26.67 16.00 -43.32
CA ALA A 587 25.70 15.75 -44.40
C ALA A 587 24.25 16.06 -43.99
N ARG A 588 23.91 15.98 -42.70
CA ARG A 588 22.56 16.29 -42.19
C ARG A 588 22.31 17.78 -41.98
N ALA A 589 23.36 18.59 -41.86
CA ALA A 589 23.27 20.06 -41.79
C ALA A 589 23.21 20.74 -43.18
N ARG A 590 23.31 19.98 -44.28
CA ARG A 590 23.24 20.48 -45.67
C ARG A 590 22.02 19.96 -46.46
N ARG A 591 21.00 19.41 -45.79
CA ARG A 591 19.72 19.05 -46.41
C ARG A 591 18.57 19.84 -45.81
#